data_AF-F2SFL5-F1
#
_entry.id   AF-F2SFL5-F1
#
_cell.length_a   1.000
_cell.length_b   1.000
_cell.length_c   1.000
_cell.angle_alpha   90.00
_cell.angle_beta   90.00
_cell.angle_gamma   90.00
#
_symmetry.space_group_name_H-M   'P 1'
#
loop_
_entity.id
_entity.type
_entity.pdbx_description
1 polymer ?
#
loop_
_entity_poly.entity_id
_entity_poly.type
_entity_poly.pdbx_seq_one_letter_code
_entity_poly.pdbx_strand_id
1 'polypeptide(L)'
;MKLLLTGLLAGLSSPQGISESLVASSSRIHWRRSLYCNMLLQQVFLFCSRTEWRMANKTLKDVRSTLAELGDSVSDDIKCLAEYARGIIYQAVGDIEAAMATFQQPMFSLSQATNKIPRSNPHRDTISLANLNLVLLLRDPSKADHSLASETLSILGPHCQNSPNKYIRAAHSLISATVHTESTIQTKRDLHQALQAATAIQNCQITCIALTFMSWKYFRGVIGEQSEKSAMAARAMARKADDKLWMSVTDDLLAETLDRQGKSADAQTLRAKADKKLEALPPALKMNRPDGTENINLSTKGGASKKDV
;
A
#
# COMPACT_ATOMS: atom_id res chain seq x y z
N MET A 1 -15.60 23.54 -26.72
CA MET A 1 -16.33 23.29 -25.45
C MET A 1 -17.81 23.72 -25.50
N LYS A 2 -18.17 24.88 -26.08
CA LYS A 2 -19.58 25.29 -26.28
C LYS A 2 -20.41 24.36 -27.19
N LEU A 3 -19.80 23.76 -28.22
CA LEU A 3 -20.48 22.85 -29.16
C LEU A 3 -20.82 21.45 -28.58
N LEU A 4 -20.11 21.01 -27.53
CA LEU A 4 -20.41 19.76 -26.82
C LEU A 4 -21.55 19.93 -25.81
N LEU A 5 -21.71 21.13 -25.24
CA LEU A 5 -22.82 21.45 -24.34
C LEU A 5 -24.15 21.62 -25.09
N THR A 6 -24.14 22.16 -26.32
CA THR A 6 -25.37 22.32 -27.12
C THR A 6 -25.93 20.98 -27.61
N GLY A 7 -25.09 19.98 -27.89
CA GLY A 7 -25.54 18.63 -28.24
C GLY A 7 -26.17 17.87 -27.07
N LEU A 8 -25.69 18.12 -25.84
CA LEU A 8 -26.25 17.52 -24.62
C LEU A 8 -27.60 18.14 -24.21
N LEU A 9 -27.81 19.42 -24.52
CA LEU A 9 -29.07 20.11 -24.23
C LEU A 9 -30.17 19.79 -25.26
N ALA A 10 -29.81 19.51 -26.52
CA ALA A 10 -30.78 19.11 -27.55
C ALA A 10 -31.38 17.70 -27.32
N GLY A 11 -30.71 16.83 -26.57
CA GLY A 11 -31.19 15.51 -26.15
C GLY A 11 -32.13 15.51 -24.95
N LEU A 12 -32.40 16.67 -24.33
CA LEU A 12 -33.31 16.83 -23.19
C LEU A 12 -34.73 17.23 -23.61
N SER A 13 -35.12 16.88 -24.84
CA SER A 13 -36.55 16.82 -25.19
C SER A 13 -37.22 15.92 -24.15
N SER A 14 -38.32 16.41 -23.56
CA SER A 14 -39.07 15.80 -22.45
C SER A 14 -38.99 14.28 -22.48
N PRO A 15 -38.67 13.60 -21.35
CA PRO A 15 -38.43 12.16 -21.37
C PRO A 15 -39.63 11.52 -22.05
N GLN A 16 -39.43 10.98 -23.26
CA GLN A 16 -40.41 10.12 -23.88
C GLN A 16 -40.65 9.06 -22.81
N GLY A 17 -41.85 9.08 -22.22
CA GLY A 17 -42.18 8.22 -21.10
C GLY A 17 -42.07 6.80 -21.59
N ILE A 18 -40.91 6.18 -21.38
CA ILE A 18 -40.72 4.77 -21.67
C ILE A 18 -41.68 4.11 -20.69
N SER A 19 -42.80 3.61 -21.21
CA SER A 19 -43.80 2.88 -20.43
C SER A 19 -43.17 1.54 -20.03
N GLU A 20 -42.31 1.59 -19.03
CA GLU A 20 -41.66 0.43 -18.44
C GLU A 20 -42.45 -0.04 -17.22
N SER A 21 -42.39 -1.34 -16.96
CA SER A 21 -42.94 -1.88 -15.72
C SER A 21 -42.24 -1.25 -14.52
N LEU A 22 -42.96 -1.12 -13.41
CA LEU A 22 -42.40 -0.66 -12.14
C LEU A 22 -41.16 -1.48 -11.73
N VAL A 23 -41.17 -2.78 -12.05
CA VAL A 23 -40.05 -3.69 -11.80
C VAL A 23 -38.82 -3.32 -12.64
N ALA A 24 -38.97 -3.05 -13.94
CA ALA A 24 -37.87 -2.63 -14.80
C ALA A 24 -37.29 -1.27 -14.36
N SER A 25 -38.17 -0.34 -13.99
CA SER A 25 -37.78 0.97 -13.45
C SER A 25 -37.02 0.85 -12.13
N SER A 26 -37.50 0.01 -11.21
CA SER A 26 -36.85 -0.27 -9.92
C SER A 26 -35.46 -0.89 -10.10
N SER A 27 -35.35 -1.92 -10.95
CA SER A 27 -34.07 -2.56 -11.29
C SER A 27 -33.07 -1.56 -11.90
N ARG A 28 -33.54 -0.64 -12.73
CA ARG A 28 -32.69 0.42 -13.32
C ARG A 28 -32.19 1.40 -12.27
N ILE A 29 -33.05 1.83 -11.34
CA ILE A 29 -32.66 2.69 -10.22
C ILE A 29 -31.63 1.99 -9.34
N HIS A 30 -31.87 0.73 -9.01
CA HIS A 30 -30.96 -0.11 -8.23
C HIS A 30 -29.59 -0.22 -8.89
N TRP A 31 -29.55 -0.54 -10.19
CA TRP A 31 -28.32 -0.62 -10.95
C TRP A 31 -27.56 0.71 -10.97
N ARG A 32 -28.26 1.84 -11.18
CA ARG A 32 -27.65 3.18 -11.15
C ARG A 32 -27.03 3.49 -9.80
N ARG A 33 -27.72 3.15 -8.70
CA ARG A 33 -27.20 3.36 -7.34
C ARG A 33 -26.00 2.46 -7.05
N SER A 34 -26.02 1.21 -7.50
CA SER A 34 -24.88 0.30 -7.40
C SER A 34 -23.66 0.80 -8.20
N LEU A 35 -23.87 1.31 -9.40
CA LEU A 35 -22.81 1.93 -10.22
C LEU A 35 -22.24 3.17 -9.54
N TYR A 36 -23.09 4.04 -9.00
CA TYR A 36 -22.66 5.21 -8.24
C TYR A 36 -21.79 4.83 -7.03
N CYS A 37 -22.21 3.82 -6.27
CA CYS A 37 -21.42 3.29 -5.15
C CYS A 37 -20.04 2.79 -5.60
N ASN A 38 -19.96 2.09 -6.74
CA ASN A 38 -18.68 1.66 -7.31
C ASN A 38 -17.80 2.85 -7.72
N MET A 39 -18.37 3.89 -8.32
CA MET A 39 -17.61 5.09 -8.68
C MET A 39 -17.03 5.79 -7.45
N LEU A 40 -17.80 5.90 -6.36
CA LEU A 40 -17.31 6.42 -5.09
C LEU A 40 -16.17 5.56 -4.52
N LEU A 41 -16.25 4.22 -4.60
CA LEU A 41 -15.16 3.33 -4.19
C LEU A 41 -13.89 3.57 -5.01
N GLN A 42 -13.98 3.68 -6.33
CA GLN A 42 -12.81 3.98 -7.17
C GLN A 42 -12.20 5.34 -6.80
N GLN A 43 -13.04 6.32 -6.46
CA GLN A 43 -12.60 7.63 -6.00
C GLN A 43 -11.88 7.54 -4.63
N VAL A 44 -12.35 6.71 -3.69
CA VAL A 44 -11.62 6.42 -2.44
C VAL A 44 -10.23 5.90 -2.75
N PHE A 45 -10.10 4.89 -3.61
CA PHE A 45 -8.78 4.32 -3.96
C PHE A 45 -7.86 5.32 -4.65
N LEU A 46 -8.39 6.21 -5.49
CA LEU A 46 -7.63 7.28 -6.11
C LEU A 46 -7.12 8.31 -5.09
N PHE A 47 -7.93 8.66 -4.10
CA PHE A 47 -7.47 9.52 -3.00
C PHE A 47 -6.43 8.81 -2.14
N CYS A 48 -6.60 7.51 -1.86
CA CYS A 48 -5.61 6.72 -1.15
C CYS A 48 -4.27 6.66 -1.89
N SER A 49 -4.27 6.44 -3.20
CA SER A 49 -3.02 6.34 -3.99
C SER A 49 -2.24 7.66 -4.05
N ARG A 50 -2.92 8.79 -3.83
CA ARG A 50 -2.33 10.15 -3.74
C ARG A 50 -2.08 10.62 -2.31
N THR A 51 -2.27 9.75 -1.32
CA THR A 51 -2.13 10.08 0.11
C THR A 51 -3.10 11.18 0.60
N GLU A 52 -4.25 11.34 -0.07
CA GLU A 52 -5.28 12.32 0.29
C GLU A 52 -6.28 11.75 1.31
N TRP A 53 -5.77 11.36 2.48
CA TRP A 53 -6.51 10.59 3.50
C TRP A 53 -7.80 11.25 3.97
N ARG A 54 -7.83 12.59 4.07
CA ARG A 54 -9.03 13.35 4.45
C ARG A 54 -10.15 13.18 3.42
N MET A 55 -9.80 13.25 2.13
CA MET A 55 -10.75 13.09 1.03
C MET A 55 -11.18 11.63 0.88
N ALA A 56 -10.25 10.69 1.04
CA ALA A 56 -10.54 9.26 1.06
C ALA A 56 -11.55 8.91 2.17
N ASN A 57 -11.31 9.37 3.40
CA ASN A 57 -12.20 9.11 4.53
C ASN A 57 -13.57 9.78 4.36
N LYS A 58 -13.63 11.01 3.83
CA LYS A 58 -14.90 11.67 3.51
C LYS A 58 -15.69 10.86 2.49
N THR A 59 -15.06 10.49 1.38
CA THR A 59 -15.70 9.72 0.29
C THR A 59 -16.13 8.33 0.78
N LEU A 60 -15.37 7.69 1.68
CA LEU A 60 -15.76 6.41 2.28
C LEU A 60 -17.03 6.54 3.13
N LYS A 61 -17.27 7.69 3.79
CA LYS A 61 -18.55 7.94 4.48
C LYS A 61 -19.71 7.99 3.48
N ASP A 62 -19.51 8.60 2.32
CA ASP A 62 -20.51 8.66 1.25
C ASP A 62 -20.79 7.26 0.67
N VAL A 63 -19.74 6.42 0.51
CA VAL A 63 -19.89 5.00 0.16
C VAL A 63 -20.77 4.28 1.19
N ARG A 64 -20.49 4.43 2.49
CA ARG A 64 -21.25 3.77 3.56
C ARG A 64 -22.71 4.21 3.60
N SER A 65 -22.99 5.51 3.37
CA SER A 65 -24.36 6.02 3.24
C SER A 65 -25.08 5.37 2.06
N THR A 66 -24.41 5.31 0.90
CA THR A 66 -24.97 4.71 -0.32
C THR A 66 -25.24 3.21 -0.14
N LEU A 67 -24.35 2.50 0.56
CA LEU A 67 -24.53 1.09 0.90
C LEU A 67 -25.75 0.87 1.81
N ALA A 68 -25.96 1.74 2.80
CA ALA A 68 -27.11 1.67 3.68
C ALA A 68 -28.43 1.90 2.92
N GLU A 69 -28.45 2.81 1.95
CA GLU A 69 -29.62 3.05 1.08
C GLU A 69 -29.95 1.83 0.20
N LEU A 70 -28.93 1.10 -0.27
CA LEU A 70 -29.09 -0.08 -1.10
C LEU A 70 -29.51 -1.33 -0.28
N GLY A 71 -29.19 -1.39 1.01
CA GLY A 71 -29.53 -2.50 1.89
C GLY A 71 -28.97 -3.85 1.40
N ASP A 72 -29.76 -4.92 1.56
CA ASP A 72 -29.33 -6.30 1.27
C ASP A 72 -29.12 -6.59 -0.22
N SER A 73 -29.56 -5.69 -1.09
CA SER A 73 -29.49 -5.85 -2.55
C SER A 73 -28.11 -5.51 -3.16
N VAL A 74 -27.17 -5.03 -2.33
CA VAL A 74 -25.77 -4.83 -2.74
C VAL A 74 -25.02 -6.16 -2.84
N SER A 75 -24.19 -6.29 -3.89
CA SER A 75 -23.28 -7.41 -4.02
C SER A 75 -22.20 -7.43 -2.93
N ASP A 76 -21.87 -8.61 -2.46
CA ASP A 76 -20.85 -8.81 -1.43
C ASP A 76 -19.47 -8.31 -1.87
N ASP A 77 -19.20 -8.23 -3.17
CA ASP A 77 -17.96 -7.70 -3.72
C ASP A 77 -17.80 -6.20 -3.43
N ILE A 78 -18.88 -5.42 -3.51
CA ILE A 78 -18.86 -3.97 -3.18
C ILE A 78 -18.65 -3.80 -1.68
N LYS A 79 -19.32 -4.62 -0.84
CA LYS A 79 -19.13 -4.60 0.62
C LYS A 79 -17.68 -4.94 0.99
N CYS A 80 -17.14 -6.00 0.39
CA CYS A 80 -15.77 -6.46 0.58
C CYS A 80 -14.75 -5.37 0.20
N LEU A 81 -14.92 -4.71 -0.96
CA LEU A 81 -14.08 -3.58 -1.37
C LEU A 81 -14.19 -2.37 -0.44
N ALA A 82 -15.39 -2.07 0.07
CA ALA A 82 -15.60 -0.97 1.00
C ALA A 82 -14.92 -1.21 2.35
N GLU A 83 -15.02 -2.42 2.90
CA GLU A 83 -14.33 -2.80 4.13
C GLU A 83 -12.81 -2.83 3.93
N TYR A 84 -12.34 -3.29 2.76
CA TYR A 84 -10.91 -3.26 2.43
C TYR A 84 -10.38 -1.81 2.34
N ALA A 85 -11.12 -0.92 1.69
CA ALA A 85 -10.79 0.51 1.63
C ALA A 85 -10.74 1.15 3.03
N ARG A 86 -11.65 0.75 3.93
CA ARG A 86 -11.63 1.17 5.35
C ARG A 86 -10.35 0.72 6.04
N GLY A 87 -9.96 -0.55 5.88
CA GLY A 87 -8.73 -1.09 6.45
C GLY A 87 -7.48 -0.35 5.96
N ILE A 88 -7.40 -0.06 4.65
CA ILE A 88 -6.31 0.75 4.07
C ILE A 88 -6.25 2.13 4.72
N ILE A 89 -7.38 2.81 4.89
CA ILE A 89 -7.42 4.14 5.49
C ILE A 89 -6.94 4.09 6.94
N TYR A 90 -7.41 3.13 7.74
CA TYR A 90 -6.92 2.97 9.12
C TYR A 90 -5.40 2.74 9.16
N GLN A 91 -4.90 1.84 8.32
CA GLN A 91 -3.46 1.57 8.21
C GLN A 91 -2.69 2.84 7.81
N ALA A 92 -3.19 3.58 6.82
CA ALA A 92 -2.55 4.78 6.30
C ALA A 92 -2.62 5.99 7.23
N VAL A 93 -3.49 6.01 8.24
CA VAL A 93 -3.50 7.06 9.27
C VAL A 93 -2.79 6.63 10.55
N GLY A 94 -2.24 5.41 10.59
CA GLY A 94 -1.52 4.87 11.74
C GLY A 94 -2.41 4.25 12.82
N ASP A 95 -3.70 4.04 12.54
CA ASP A 95 -4.60 3.28 13.43
C ASP A 95 -4.44 1.77 13.15
N ILE A 96 -3.32 1.23 13.64
CA ILE A 96 -2.88 -0.15 13.38
C ILE A 96 -3.89 -1.17 13.93
N GLU A 97 -4.46 -0.92 15.10
CA GLU A 97 -5.42 -1.84 15.74
C GLU A 97 -6.71 -1.92 14.93
N ALA A 98 -7.30 -0.79 14.52
CA ALA A 98 -8.50 -0.79 13.70
C ALA A 98 -8.27 -1.40 12.30
N ALA A 99 -7.07 -1.19 11.74
CA ALA A 99 -6.67 -1.79 10.48
C ALA A 99 -6.58 -3.32 10.59
N MET A 100 -5.88 -3.84 11.60
CA MET A 100 -5.77 -5.28 11.86
C MET A 100 -7.15 -5.91 12.07
N ALA A 101 -7.97 -5.30 12.94
CA ALA A 101 -9.33 -5.78 13.22
C ALA A 101 -10.19 -5.83 11.95
N THR A 102 -10.01 -4.87 11.04
CA THR A 102 -10.70 -4.86 9.73
C THR A 102 -10.20 -6.01 8.85
N PHE A 103 -8.89 -6.18 8.67
CA PHE A 103 -8.36 -7.22 7.78
C PHE A 103 -8.54 -8.66 8.32
N GLN A 104 -8.82 -8.81 9.62
CA GLN A 104 -9.13 -10.09 10.25
C GLN A 104 -10.63 -10.47 10.20
N GLN A 105 -11.49 -9.62 9.63
CA GLN A 105 -12.91 -9.94 9.50
C GLN A 105 -13.14 -11.24 8.70
N PRO A 106 -14.19 -12.02 9.02
CA PRO A 106 -14.44 -13.31 8.35
C PRO A 106 -14.51 -13.24 6.82
N MET A 107 -14.97 -12.12 6.26
CA MET A 107 -15.04 -11.90 4.80
C MET A 107 -13.66 -11.90 4.11
N PHE A 108 -12.59 -11.65 4.86
CA PHE A 108 -11.21 -11.71 4.35
C PHE A 108 -10.52 -13.05 4.68
N SER A 109 -11.25 -14.05 5.19
CA SER A 109 -10.67 -15.36 5.49
C SER A 109 -10.28 -16.11 4.21
N LEU A 110 -9.03 -16.60 4.15
CA LEU A 110 -8.52 -17.41 3.04
C LEU A 110 -9.32 -18.71 2.84
N SER A 111 -9.94 -19.24 3.89
CA SER A 111 -10.82 -20.41 3.81
C SER A 111 -12.03 -20.20 2.88
N GLN A 112 -12.50 -18.95 2.73
CA GLN A 112 -13.59 -18.61 1.82
C GLN A 112 -13.11 -18.58 0.36
N ALA A 113 -11.86 -18.18 0.13
CA ALA A 113 -11.26 -18.00 -1.20
C ALA A 113 -10.91 -19.31 -1.94
N THR A 114 -10.82 -20.45 -1.23
CA THR A 114 -10.44 -21.75 -1.82
C THR A 114 -11.62 -22.58 -2.28
N ASN A 115 -12.76 -22.50 -1.57
CA ASN A 115 -13.84 -23.47 -1.72
C ASN A 115 -15.10 -22.91 -2.43
N LYS A 116 -15.27 -21.58 -2.49
CA LYS A 116 -16.55 -20.98 -2.90
C LYS A 116 -16.47 -19.95 -4.02
N ILE A 117 -15.26 -19.42 -4.30
CA ILE A 117 -15.09 -18.25 -5.16
C ILE A 117 -14.22 -18.62 -6.38
N PRO A 118 -14.70 -18.39 -7.62
CA PRO A 118 -13.90 -18.62 -8.82
C PRO A 118 -12.57 -17.85 -8.80
N ARG A 119 -11.52 -18.41 -9.39
CA ARG A 119 -10.17 -17.79 -9.40
C ARG A 119 -10.13 -16.41 -10.07
N SER A 120 -11.05 -16.13 -10.97
CA SER A 120 -11.18 -14.85 -11.69
C SER A 120 -12.03 -13.81 -10.95
N ASN A 121 -12.64 -14.17 -9.81
CA ASN A 121 -13.53 -13.27 -9.10
C ASN A 121 -12.71 -12.17 -8.36
N PRO A 122 -13.02 -10.88 -8.56
CA PRO A 122 -12.38 -9.75 -7.88
C PRO A 122 -12.37 -9.83 -6.35
N HIS A 123 -13.35 -10.51 -5.77
CA HIS A 123 -13.43 -10.77 -4.33
C HIS A 123 -12.18 -11.51 -3.83
N ARG A 124 -11.70 -12.49 -4.59
CA ARG A 124 -10.52 -13.29 -4.24
C ARG A 124 -9.23 -12.47 -4.25
N ASP A 125 -9.13 -11.53 -5.18
CA ASP A 125 -8.03 -10.56 -5.21
C ASP A 125 -8.09 -9.62 -4.00
N THR A 126 -9.30 -9.19 -3.61
CA THR A 126 -9.49 -8.34 -2.42
C THR A 126 -9.12 -9.07 -1.12
N ILE A 127 -9.51 -10.33 -0.97
CA ILE A 127 -9.06 -11.20 0.13
C ILE A 127 -7.54 -11.29 0.16
N SER A 128 -6.92 -11.52 -1.01
CA SER A 128 -5.46 -11.64 -1.11
C SER A 128 -4.77 -10.35 -0.68
N LEU A 129 -5.27 -9.20 -1.13
CA LEU A 129 -4.76 -7.89 -0.72
C LEU A 129 -4.91 -7.65 0.78
N ALA A 130 -6.10 -7.90 1.35
CA ALA A 130 -6.33 -7.75 2.79
C ALA A 130 -5.34 -8.58 3.62
N ASN A 131 -5.06 -9.83 3.22
CA ASN A 131 -4.10 -10.69 3.91
C ASN A 131 -2.65 -10.22 3.69
N LEU A 132 -2.29 -9.71 2.52
CA LEU A 132 -0.98 -9.08 2.29
C LEU A 132 -0.79 -7.84 3.19
N ASN A 133 -1.82 -7.01 3.34
CA ASN A 133 -1.80 -5.88 4.26
C ASN A 133 -1.68 -6.34 5.73
N LEU A 134 -2.41 -7.39 6.12
CA LEU A 134 -2.29 -7.97 7.46
C LEU A 134 -0.87 -8.47 7.74
N VAL A 135 -0.22 -9.15 6.79
CA VAL A 135 1.19 -9.58 6.91
C VAL A 135 2.11 -8.38 7.17
N LEU A 136 1.89 -7.24 6.49
CA LEU A 136 2.67 -6.02 6.74
C LEU A 136 2.46 -5.47 8.16
N LEU A 137 1.23 -5.53 8.68
CA LEU A 137 0.89 -5.08 10.03
C LEU A 137 1.47 -5.99 11.12
N LEU A 138 1.47 -7.31 10.92
CA LEU A 138 2.06 -8.30 11.83
C LEU A 138 3.59 -8.18 11.95
N ARG A 139 4.22 -7.42 11.04
CA ARG A 139 5.66 -7.16 11.04
C ARG A 139 6.07 -5.90 11.80
N ASP A 140 5.17 -5.31 12.56
CA ASP A 140 5.48 -4.23 13.47
C ASP A 140 6.71 -4.59 14.34
N PRO A 141 7.84 -3.87 14.22
CA PRO A 141 9.06 -4.15 14.98
C PRO A 141 8.88 -4.07 16.50
N SER A 142 7.82 -3.40 16.97
CA SER A 142 7.50 -3.28 18.40
C SER A 142 6.76 -4.50 18.95
N LYS A 143 6.34 -5.44 18.09
CA LYS A 143 5.55 -6.62 18.46
C LYS A 143 6.30 -7.92 18.12
N ALA A 144 6.04 -8.97 18.90
CA ALA A 144 6.72 -10.26 18.76
C ALA A 144 6.13 -11.19 17.67
N ASP A 145 5.15 -10.72 16.89
CA ASP A 145 4.32 -11.56 15.98
C ASP A 145 4.98 -11.88 14.63
N HIS A 146 6.31 -11.80 14.55
CA HIS A 146 7.05 -12.02 13.31
C HIS A 146 6.90 -13.44 12.74
N SER A 147 6.75 -14.46 13.59
CA SER A 147 6.49 -15.84 13.16
C SER A 147 5.12 -15.96 12.47
N LEU A 148 4.09 -15.32 13.02
CA LEU A 148 2.73 -15.33 12.46
C LEU A 148 2.68 -14.64 11.10
N ALA A 149 3.46 -13.58 10.89
CA ALA A 149 3.58 -12.92 9.58
C ALA A 149 4.15 -13.88 8.51
N SER A 150 5.18 -14.65 8.86
CA SER A 150 5.80 -15.64 7.96
C SER A 150 4.87 -16.81 7.66
N GLU A 151 4.16 -17.31 8.68
CA GLU A 151 3.16 -18.37 8.53
C GLU A 151 2.01 -17.93 7.62
N THR A 152 1.43 -16.75 7.89
CA THR A 152 0.35 -16.18 7.08
C THR A 152 0.77 -16.02 5.62
N LEU A 153 1.99 -15.54 5.38
CA LEU A 153 2.52 -15.38 4.03
C LEU A 153 2.73 -16.72 3.32
N SER A 154 3.17 -17.75 4.05
CA SER A 154 3.34 -19.10 3.51
C SER A 154 2.01 -19.72 3.07
N ILE A 155 0.95 -19.53 3.86
CA ILE A 155 -0.41 -19.97 3.53
C ILE A 155 -0.95 -19.21 2.31
N LEU A 156 -0.66 -17.91 2.24
CA LEU A 156 -1.13 -17.03 1.17
C LEU A 156 -0.39 -17.27 -0.17
N GLY A 157 0.87 -17.70 -0.13
CA GLY A 157 1.75 -17.82 -1.29
C GLY A 157 1.14 -18.54 -2.50
N PRO A 158 0.59 -19.76 -2.35
CA PRO A 158 -0.04 -20.49 -3.46
C PRO A 158 -1.23 -19.74 -4.09
N HIS A 159 -1.95 -18.92 -3.31
CA HIS A 159 -3.10 -18.14 -3.78
C HIS A 159 -2.65 -16.96 -4.63
N CYS A 160 -1.63 -16.23 -4.17
CA CYS A 160 -1.08 -15.09 -4.89
C CYS A 160 -0.32 -15.52 -6.14
N GLN A 161 0.58 -16.50 -6.04
CA GLN A 161 1.43 -16.94 -7.16
C GLN A 161 0.62 -17.47 -8.34
N ASN A 162 -0.50 -18.14 -8.07
CA ASN A 162 -1.42 -18.65 -9.09
C ASN A 162 -2.55 -17.67 -9.46
N SER A 163 -2.55 -16.45 -8.92
CA SER A 163 -3.56 -15.45 -9.28
C SER A 163 -3.39 -15.05 -10.76
N PRO A 164 -4.48 -14.96 -11.55
CA PRO A 164 -4.40 -14.39 -12.89
C PRO A 164 -3.95 -12.91 -12.86
N ASN A 165 -4.20 -12.22 -11.75
CA ASN A 165 -3.85 -10.83 -11.56
C ASN A 165 -2.34 -10.65 -11.31
N LYS A 166 -1.67 -10.06 -12.29
CA LYS A 166 -0.22 -9.81 -12.25
C LYS A 166 0.19 -8.84 -11.13
N TYR A 167 -0.70 -7.95 -10.71
CA TYR A 167 -0.46 -7.00 -9.61
C TYR A 167 -0.37 -7.73 -8.27
N ILE A 168 -1.26 -8.70 -8.03
CA ILE A 168 -1.23 -9.54 -6.82
C ILE A 168 0.08 -10.34 -6.75
N ARG A 169 0.52 -10.91 -7.88
CA ARG A 169 1.80 -11.61 -7.94
C ARG A 169 2.98 -10.69 -7.60
N ALA A 170 3.02 -9.50 -8.18
CA ALA A 170 4.08 -8.53 -7.92
C ALA A 170 4.09 -8.08 -6.44
N ALA A 171 2.92 -7.79 -5.87
CA ALA A 171 2.79 -7.40 -4.46
C ALA A 171 3.24 -8.51 -3.51
N HIS A 172 2.85 -9.77 -3.79
CA HIS A 172 3.30 -10.92 -3.03
C HIS A 172 4.83 -11.09 -3.07
N SER A 173 5.46 -11.08 -4.25
CA SER A 173 6.92 -11.18 -4.35
C SER A 173 7.65 -10.06 -3.59
N LEU A 174 7.12 -8.82 -3.63
CA LEU A 174 7.66 -7.72 -2.84
C LEU A 174 7.56 -8.01 -1.33
N ILE A 175 6.38 -8.44 -0.87
CA ILE A 175 6.17 -8.72 0.56
C ILE A 175 7.06 -9.89 1.01
N SER A 176 7.16 -10.97 0.23
CA SER A 176 8.08 -12.08 0.50
C SER A 176 9.53 -11.63 0.68
N ALA A 177 10.02 -10.74 -0.19
CA ALA A 177 11.35 -10.17 -0.04
C ALA A 177 11.53 -9.38 1.26
N THR A 178 10.49 -8.69 1.71
CA THR A 178 10.58 -7.91 2.96
C THR A 178 10.44 -8.76 4.21
N VAL A 179 9.73 -9.89 4.17
CA VAL A 179 9.50 -10.79 5.32
C VAL A 179 10.67 -11.76 5.50
N HIS A 180 11.08 -12.47 4.44
CA HIS A 180 12.13 -13.49 4.50
C HIS A 180 13.53 -12.87 4.35
N THR A 181 13.97 -12.13 5.36
CA THR A 181 15.26 -11.41 5.32
C THR A 181 16.45 -12.16 5.89
N GLU A 182 16.24 -13.38 6.38
CA GLU A 182 17.28 -14.24 6.98
C GLU A 182 18.27 -14.76 5.92
N SER A 183 17.79 -15.07 4.72
CA SER A 183 18.63 -15.54 3.61
C SER A 183 18.82 -14.45 2.56
N THR A 184 20.02 -13.89 2.48
CA THR A 184 20.39 -12.88 1.48
C THR A 184 20.10 -13.33 0.04
N ILE A 185 20.34 -14.60 -0.28
CA ILE A 185 20.11 -15.16 -1.62
C ILE A 185 18.60 -15.14 -1.93
N GLN A 186 17.79 -15.59 -0.96
CA GLN A 186 16.34 -15.64 -1.10
C GLN A 186 15.74 -14.23 -1.23
N THR A 187 16.16 -13.30 -0.39
CA THR A 187 15.73 -11.89 -0.45
C THR A 187 16.07 -11.26 -1.81
N LYS A 188 17.29 -11.47 -2.34
CA LYS A 188 17.67 -10.95 -3.67
C LYS A 188 16.82 -11.56 -4.79
N ARG A 189 16.55 -12.86 -4.73
CA ARG A 189 15.69 -13.56 -5.70
C ARG A 189 14.27 -12.98 -5.71
N ASP A 190 13.66 -12.82 -4.54
CA ASP A 190 12.31 -12.30 -4.42
C ASP A 190 12.22 -10.82 -4.84
N LEU A 191 13.23 -10.00 -4.51
CA LEU A 191 13.30 -8.62 -4.99
C LEU A 191 13.43 -8.53 -6.50
N HIS A 192 14.27 -9.37 -7.10
CA HIS A 192 14.42 -9.40 -8.54
C HIS A 192 13.10 -9.78 -9.21
N GLN A 193 12.40 -10.80 -8.68
CA GLN A 193 11.09 -11.20 -9.17
C GLN A 193 10.06 -10.07 -9.03
N ALA A 194 10.04 -9.37 -7.89
CA ALA A 194 9.14 -8.25 -7.65
C ALA A 194 9.39 -7.11 -8.64
N LEU A 195 10.66 -6.72 -8.86
CA LEU A 195 11.04 -5.68 -9.82
C LEU A 195 10.69 -6.05 -11.26
N GLN A 196 10.96 -7.30 -11.66
CA GLN A 196 10.62 -7.79 -12.99
C GLN A 196 9.11 -7.74 -13.21
N ALA A 197 8.33 -8.25 -12.25
CA ALA A 197 6.87 -8.24 -12.31
C ALA A 197 6.30 -6.82 -12.32
N ALA A 198 6.80 -5.93 -11.45
CA ALA A 198 6.36 -4.53 -11.37
C ALA A 198 6.67 -3.75 -12.64
N THR A 199 7.84 -3.97 -13.24
CA THR A 199 8.23 -3.34 -14.51
C THR A 199 7.35 -3.83 -15.66
N ALA A 200 7.07 -5.14 -15.72
CA ALA A 200 6.23 -5.72 -16.77
C ALA A 200 4.79 -5.19 -16.76
N ILE A 201 4.27 -4.79 -15.58
CA ILE A 201 2.94 -4.18 -15.43
C ILE A 201 3.00 -2.65 -15.31
N GLN A 202 4.19 -2.05 -15.43
CA GLN A 202 4.44 -0.61 -15.31
C GLN A 202 3.96 0.00 -13.97
N ASN A 203 3.95 -0.77 -12.88
CA ASN A 203 3.54 -0.28 -11.56
C ASN A 203 4.69 0.45 -10.87
N CYS A 204 4.64 1.79 -10.89
CA CYS A 204 5.69 2.64 -10.33
C CYS A 204 5.76 2.60 -8.81
N GLN A 205 4.65 2.32 -8.11
CA GLN A 205 4.62 2.23 -6.65
C GLN A 205 5.38 0.98 -6.17
N ILE A 206 5.07 -0.20 -6.71
CA ILE A 206 5.78 -1.45 -6.34
C ILE A 206 7.26 -1.32 -6.68
N THR A 207 7.60 -0.77 -7.86
CA THR A 207 9.01 -0.53 -8.23
C THR A 207 9.70 0.44 -7.26
N CYS A 208 9.03 1.53 -6.86
CA CYS A 208 9.54 2.47 -5.86
C CYS A 208 9.87 1.76 -4.55
N ILE A 209 8.92 1.00 -4.00
CA ILE A 209 9.08 0.32 -2.71
C ILE A 209 10.20 -0.73 -2.80
N ALA A 210 10.23 -1.53 -3.87
CA ALA A 210 11.26 -2.54 -4.08
C ALA A 210 12.67 -1.92 -4.18
N LEU A 211 12.84 -0.83 -4.94
CA LEU A 211 14.12 -0.13 -5.05
C LEU A 211 14.54 0.54 -3.74
N THR A 212 13.58 1.08 -3.00
CA THR A 212 13.83 1.70 -1.68
C THR A 212 14.33 0.65 -0.69
N PHE A 213 13.64 -0.50 -0.62
CA PHE A 213 14.07 -1.60 0.25
C PHE A 213 15.42 -2.18 -0.18
N MET A 214 15.66 -2.36 -1.48
CA MET A 214 16.96 -2.80 -2.00
C MET A 214 18.09 -1.84 -1.60
N SER A 215 17.86 -0.53 -1.76
CA SER A 215 18.81 0.51 -1.38
C SER A 215 19.12 0.47 0.11
N TRP A 216 18.08 0.41 0.94
CA TRP A 216 18.24 0.35 2.39
C TRP A 216 18.94 -0.93 2.86
N LYS A 217 18.61 -2.10 2.29
CA LYS A 217 19.14 -3.40 2.75
C LYS A 217 20.59 -3.65 2.29
N TYR A 218 20.97 -3.22 1.09
CA TYR A 218 22.25 -3.60 0.48
C TYR A 218 23.22 -2.45 0.22
N PHE A 219 22.72 -1.22 0.11
CA PHE A 219 23.55 -0.05 -0.25
C PHE A 219 23.65 0.99 0.86
N ARG A 220 22.88 0.85 1.94
CA ARG A 220 23.02 1.69 3.12
C ARG A 220 24.40 1.51 3.73
N GLY A 221 25.09 2.62 3.98
CA GLY A 221 26.48 2.61 4.48
C GLY A 221 27.55 2.43 3.40
N VAL A 222 27.19 2.14 2.15
CA VAL A 222 28.14 1.97 1.05
C VAL A 222 28.43 3.33 0.40
N ILE A 223 29.70 3.72 0.40
CA ILE A 223 30.19 4.91 -0.31
C ILE A 223 30.50 4.49 -1.75
N GLY A 224 29.75 5.05 -2.71
CA GLY A 224 29.99 4.79 -4.13
C GLY A 224 28.85 5.21 -5.03
N GLU A 225 29.13 5.32 -6.33
CA GLU A 225 28.16 5.78 -7.33
C GLU A 225 26.91 4.88 -7.42
N GLN A 226 27.07 3.57 -7.15
CA GLN A 226 25.97 2.61 -7.21
C GLN A 226 24.92 2.85 -6.12
N SER A 227 25.33 3.25 -4.90
CA SER A 227 24.39 3.53 -3.81
C SER A 227 23.58 4.80 -4.10
N GLU A 228 24.21 5.83 -4.67
CA GLU A 228 23.54 7.06 -5.10
C GLU A 228 22.55 6.78 -6.25
N LYS A 229 22.98 6.07 -7.29
CA LYS A 229 22.12 5.69 -8.42
C LYS A 229 20.89 4.90 -7.97
N SER A 230 21.05 3.97 -7.03
CA SER A 230 19.95 3.16 -6.50
C SER A 230 18.93 4.03 -5.74
N ALA A 231 19.39 4.90 -4.84
CA ALA A 231 18.53 5.82 -4.10
C ALA A 231 17.83 6.84 -5.03
N MET A 232 18.54 7.37 -6.03
CA MET A 232 17.95 8.24 -7.04
C MET A 232 16.86 7.56 -7.87
N ALA A 233 17.07 6.29 -8.25
CA ALA A 233 16.08 5.52 -9.00
C ALA A 233 14.80 5.29 -8.18
N ALA A 234 14.93 4.93 -6.90
CA ALA A 234 13.79 4.79 -5.99
C ALA A 234 12.99 6.11 -5.91
N ARG A 235 13.69 7.22 -5.72
CA ARG A 235 13.10 8.56 -5.66
C ARG A 235 12.41 8.98 -6.95
N ALA A 236 12.98 8.66 -8.11
CA ALA A 236 12.36 8.95 -9.40
C ALA A 236 11.01 8.23 -9.53
N MET A 237 10.92 6.98 -9.05
CA MET A 237 9.68 6.21 -9.06
C MET A 237 8.64 6.77 -8.06
N ALA A 238 9.07 7.21 -6.87
CA ALA A 238 8.17 7.87 -5.91
C ALA A 238 7.49 9.12 -6.51
N ARG A 239 8.27 9.95 -7.21
CA ARG A 239 7.77 11.13 -7.92
C ARG A 239 6.82 10.77 -9.06
N LYS A 240 7.16 9.74 -9.84
CA LYS A 240 6.31 9.25 -10.94
C LYS A 240 4.99 8.69 -10.43
N ALA A 241 4.98 8.09 -9.23
CA ALA A 241 3.78 7.58 -8.58
C ALA A 241 2.92 8.65 -7.89
N ASP A 242 3.42 9.89 -7.77
CA ASP A 242 2.78 11.00 -7.03
C ASP A 242 2.41 10.64 -5.58
N ASP A 243 3.26 9.83 -4.93
CA ASP A 243 3.04 9.36 -3.57
C ASP A 243 3.85 10.22 -2.58
N LYS A 244 3.17 11.07 -1.81
CA LYS A 244 3.83 12.05 -0.91
C LYS A 244 4.58 11.39 0.23
N LEU A 245 4.07 10.26 0.74
CA LEU A 245 4.70 9.50 1.81
C LEU A 245 6.01 8.90 1.31
N TRP A 246 5.96 8.15 0.19
CA TRP A 246 7.16 7.53 -0.38
C TRP A 246 8.15 8.55 -0.95
N MET A 247 7.67 9.70 -1.41
CA MET A 247 8.55 10.82 -1.76
C MET A 247 9.35 11.33 -0.56
N SER A 248 8.76 11.37 0.64
CA SER A 248 9.51 11.73 1.86
C SER A 248 10.54 10.66 2.21
N VAL A 249 10.12 9.39 2.25
CA VAL A 249 10.99 8.25 2.57
C VAL A 249 12.20 8.18 1.62
N THR A 250 11.98 8.38 0.32
CA THR A 250 13.05 8.34 -0.68
C THR A 250 13.93 9.59 -0.69
N ASP A 251 13.39 10.77 -0.33
CA ASP A 251 14.20 11.98 -0.12
C ASP A 251 15.14 11.80 1.09
N ASP A 252 14.66 11.25 2.21
CA ASP A 252 15.47 10.97 3.40
C ASP A 252 16.55 9.91 3.12
N LEU A 253 16.18 8.80 2.45
CA LEU A 253 17.14 7.78 2.05
C LEU A 253 18.27 8.36 1.17
N LEU A 254 17.93 9.20 0.19
CA LEU A 254 18.92 9.83 -0.67
C LEU A 254 19.79 10.82 0.11
N ALA A 255 19.21 11.60 1.03
CA ALA A 255 19.97 12.48 1.90
C ALA A 255 21.00 11.71 2.75
N GLU A 256 20.60 10.58 3.33
CA GLU A 256 21.49 9.71 4.10
C GLU A 256 22.64 9.17 3.24
N THR A 257 22.37 8.81 1.98
CA THR A 257 23.40 8.37 1.03
C THR A 257 24.36 9.50 0.66
N LEU A 258 23.85 10.70 0.39
CA LEU A 258 24.67 11.86 -0.01
C LEU A 258 25.58 12.34 1.13
N ASP A 259 25.09 12.36 2.36
CA ASP A 259 25.90 12.72 3.53
C ASP A 259 27.12 11.82 3.68
N ARG A 260 26.94 10.50 3.52
CA ARG A 260 28.05 9.54 3.58
C ARG A 260 29.07 9.72 2.46
N GLN A 261 28.68 10.35 1.37
CA GLN A 261 29.58 10.67 0.25
C GLN A 261 30.20 12.06 0.38
N GLY A 262 30.01 12.76 1.50
CA GLY A 262 30.53 14.11 1.72
C GLY A 262 29.74 15.22 1.04
N LYS A 263 28.56 14.93 0.49
CA LYS A 263 27.67 15.89 -0.20
C LYS A 263 26.63 16.49 0.76
N SER A 264 27.08 16.99 1.92
CA SER A 264 26.18 17.33 3.03
C SER A 264 25.24 18.52 2.76
N ALA A 265 25.64 19.46 1.91
CA ALA A 265 24.77 20.58 1.51
C ALA A 265 23.53 20.10 0.72
N ASP A 266 23.73 19.15 -0.20
CA ASP A 266 22.64 18.54 -0.97
C ASP A 266 21.73 17.70 -0.08
N ALA A 267 22.33 16.93 0.85
CA ALA A 267 21.61 16.14 1.83
C ALA A 267 20.71 17.01 2.73
N GLN A 268 21.22 18.13 3.23
CA GLN A 268 20.44 19.05 4.06
C GLN A 268 19.24 19.65 3.29
N THR A 269 19.45 20.00 2.03
CA THR A 269 18.37 20.49 1.15
C THR A 269 17.28 19.44 0.93
N LEU A 270 17.66 18.17 0.81
CA LEU A 270 16.70 17.06 0.68
C LEU A 270 15.94 16.79 1.97
N ARG A 271 16.61 16.81 3.13
CA ARG A 271 15.94 16.65 4.44
C ARG A 271 14.90 17.72 4.67
N ALA A 272 15.22 18.99 4.40
CA ALA A 272 14.24 20.07 4.52
C ALA A 272 12.99 19.85 3.63
N LYS A 273 13.17 19.25 2.45
CA LYS A 273 12.05 18.88 1.56
C LYS A 273 11.25 17.68 2.10
N ALA A 274 11.91 16.70 2.71
CA ALA A 274 11.27 15.56 3.36
C ALA A 274 10.46 16.03 4.60
N ASP A 275 11.07 16.83 5.46
CA ASP A 275 10.44 17.38 6.68
C ASP A 275 9.16 18.17 6.33
N LYS A 276 9.19 19.02 5.30
CA LYS A 276 7.99 19.73 4.81
C LYS A 276 6.88 18.79 4.34
N LYS A 277 7.21 17.62 3.77
CA LYS A 277 6.21 16.63 3.35
C LYS A 277 5.65 15.86 4.55
N LEU A 278 6.49 15.56 5.55
CA LEU A 278 6.09 14.93 6.81
C LEU A 278 5.09 15.77 7.59
N GLU A 279 5.20 17.10 7.56
CA GLU A 279 4.23 17.99 8.22
C GLU A 279 2.79 17.80 7.74
N ALA A 280 2.61 17.45 6.46
CA ALA A 280 1.32 17.21 5.84
C ALA A 280 0.74 15.80 6.12
N LEU A 281 1.52 14.90 6.71
CA LEU A 281 1.08 13.55 7.04
C LEU A 281 0.31 13.49 8.36
N PRO A 282 -0.57 12.47 8.54
CA PRO A 282 -1.24 12.21 9.81
C PRO A 282 -0.24 12.13 10.98
N PRO A 283 -0.62 12.60 12.19
CA PRO A 283 0.30 12.63 13.34
C PRO A 283 0.98 11.31 13.65
N ALA A 284 0.27 10.18 13.56
CA ALA A 284 0.82 8.87 13.84
C ALA A 284 1.87 8.40 12.82
N LEU A 285 1.96 9.04 11.64
CA LEU A 285 2.96 8.76 10.62
C LEU A 285 4.17 9.70 10.65
N LYS A 286 4.16 10.70 11.54
CA LYS A 286 5.32 11.56 11.73
C LYS A 286 6.38 10.74 12.44
N MET A 287 7.43 10.34 11.71
CA MET A 287 8.56 9.64 12.29
C MET A 287 9.19 10.52 13.39
N ASN A 288 9.22 10.02 14.62
CA ASN A 288 10.16 10.53 15.61
C ASN A 288 11.56 10.09 15.13
N ARG A 289 12.35 11.02 14.57
CA ARG A 289 13.76 10.72 14.30
C ARG A 289 14.39 10.29 15.63
N PRO A 290 15.03 9.12 15.73
CA PRO A 290 15.95 8.90 16.83
C PRO A 290 17.05 9.97 16.70
N ASP A 291 17.20 10.79 17.72
CA ASP A 291 18.30 11.76 17.79
C ASP A 291 19.60 11.02 17.53
N GLY A 292 20.40 11.55 16.59
CA GLY A 292 21.63 10.94 16.09
C GLY A 292 22.79 10.94 17.08
N THR A 293 22.55 10.53 18.32
CA THR A 293 23.54 10.42 19.40
C THR A 293 23.47 9.06 20.09
N GLU A 294 23.52 7.98 19.31
CA GLU A 294 24.08 6.73 19.83
C GLU A 294 25.60 6.75 19.57
N ASN A 295 26.31 7.39 20.50
CA ASN A 295 27.74 7.16 20.67
C ASN A 295 27.94 5.69 21.04
N ILE A 296 28.31 4.87 20.06
CA ILE A 296 28.89 3.54 20.31
C ILE A 296 30.29 3.78 20.90
N ASN A 297 30.34 4.04 22.20
CA ASN A 297 31.56 3.91 22.97
C ASN A 297 31.89 2.42 23.06
N LEU A 298 32.76 1.95 22.16
CA LEU A 298 33.61 0.80 22.42
C LEU A 298 34.46 1.11 23.67
N SER A 299 33.98 0.76 24.85
CA SER A 299 34.86 0.58 26.00
C SER A 299 35.36 -0.86 26.00
N THR A 300 36.51 -1.04 25.34
CA THR A 300 37.49 -2.05 25.70
C THR A 300 37.75 -1.98 27.20
N LYS A 301 37.26 -2.97 27.95
CA LYS A 301 37.87 -3.35 29.24
C LYS A 301 38.46 -4.74 29.08
N GLY A 302 39.77 -4.74 28.84
CA GLY A 302 40.61 -5.86 29.21
C GLY A 302 40.54 -6.06 30.72
N GLY A 303 40.42 -7.32 31.12
CA GLY A 303 40.42 -7.76 32.51
C GLY A 303 40.79 -9.23 32.53
N ALA A 304 42.07 -9.50 32.29
CA ALA A 304 42.65 -10.79 32.60
C ALA A 304 42.54 -11.03 34.12
N SER A 305 41.98 -12.16 34.52
CA SER A 305 42.43 -12.83 35.73
C SER A 305 42.27 -14.34 35.59
N LYS A 306 43.42 -15.01 35.54
CA LYS A 306 43.60 -16.41 35.93
C LYS A 306 43.15 -16.62 37.38
N LYS A 307 42.74 -17.85 37.69
CA LYS A 307 43.13 -18.74 38.82
C LYS A 307 41.99 -19.76 39.01
N ASP A 308 42.18 -21.04 38.72
CA ASP A 308 42.90 -22.10 39.46
C ASP A 308 41.88 -23.03 40.15
N VAL A 309 42.12 -24.33 39.95
CA VAL A 309 41.44 -25.56 40.44
C VAL A 309 40.31 -26.08 39.56
#